data_AF-A0A640TAR8-F1
#
_entry.id   AF-A0A640TAR8-F1
#
_cell.length_a   1.000
_cell.length_b   1.000
_cell.length_c   1.000
_cell.angle_alpha   90.00
_cell.angle_beta   90.00
_cell.angle_gamma   90.00
#
_symmetry.space_group_name_H-M   'P 1'
#
loop_
_entity.id
_entity.type
_entity.pdbx_description
1 polymer ?
#
loop_
_entity_poly.entity_id
_entity_poly.type
_entity_poly.pdbx_seq_one_letter_code
_entity_poly.pdbx_strand_id
1 'polypeptide(L)'
;MHRTVATIRRTIAAALAATKPLRYTALSGEIAALVATGRLVRTGDVLDRLGAGDLKDGYKSHYGRHVVKAFRAATGGEPLKAWAQHRTTGRYVHVNVYRPADPALFAGLASYGRTRHLVQAQFAEAA
;
A
#
# COMPACT_ATOMS: atom_id res chain seq x y z
N MET A 1 -21.82 -19.08 28.05
CA MET A 1 -22.02 -19.71 26.73
C MET A 1 -21.06 -20.88 26.58
N HIS A 2 -21.54 -22.12 26.59
CA HIS A 2 -20.71 -23.30 26.31
C HIS A 2 -20.54 -23.42 24.80
N ARG A 3 -19.29 -23.41 24.31
CA ARG A 3 -19.01 -23.69 22.90
C ARG A 3 -19.18 -25.18 22.66
N THR A 4 -19.90 -25.55 21.61
CA THR A 4 -20.05 -26.95 21.23
C THR A 4 -18.72 -27.51 20.70
N VAL A 5 -18.51 -28.82 20.84
CA VAL A 5 -17.34 -29.54 20.30
C VAL A 5 -17.19 -29.28 18.79
N ALA A 6 -18.29 -29.15 18.06
CA ALA A 6 -18.30 -28.84 16.63
C ALA A 6 -17.77 -27.44 16.31
N THR A 7 -18.05 -26.44 17.15
CA THR A 7 -17.48 -25.09 17.03
C THR A 7 -15.98 -25.11 17.31
N ILE A 8 -15.55 -25.81 18.37
CA ILE A 8 -14.14 -25.93 18.74
C ILE A 8 -13.33 -26.58 17.61
N ARG A 9 -13.79 -27.70 17.05
CA ARG A 9 -13.14 -28.39 15.92
C ARG A 9 -13.02 -27.49 14.69
N ARG A 10 -14.08 -26.74 14.34
CA ARG A 10 -14.05 -25.78 13.23
C ARG A 10 -13.04 -24.65 13.45
N THR A 11 -12.96 -24.11 14.67
CA THR A 11 -11.97 -23.08 15.02
C THR A 11 -10.55 -23.61 14.92
N ILE A 12 -10.27 -24.82 15.42
CA ILE A 12 -8.95 -25.44 15.33
C ILE A 12 -8.57 -25.71 13.86
N ALA A 13 -9.48 -26.30 13.07
CA ALA A 13 -9.24 -26.56 11.65
C ALA A 13 -8.95 -25.26 10.87
N ALA A 14 -9.72 -24.19 11.13
CA ALA A 14 -9.49 -22.88 10.53
C ALA A 14 -8.14 -22.28 10.97
N ALA A 15 -7.74 -22.44 12.24
CA ALA A 15 -6.45 -21.97 12.74
C ALA A 15 -5.27 -22.73 12.12
N LEU A 16 -5.40 -24.05 11.91
CA LEU A 16 -4.39 -24.88 11.27
C LEU A 16 -4.24 -24.57 9.77
N ALA A 17 -5.33 -24.18 9.11
CA ALA A 17 -5.31 -23.75 7.71
C ALA A 17 -4.93 -22.27 7.53
N ALA A 18 -4.78 -21.51 8.63
CA ALA A 18 -4.50 -20.08 8.56
C ALA A 18 -3.07 -19.82 8.06
N THR A 19 -2.97 -19.29 6.85
CA THR A 19 -1.67 -18.95 6.26
C THR A 19 -1.19 -17.59 6.78
N LYS A 20 0.14 -17.36 6.71
CA LYS A 20 0.73 -16.06 7.05
C LYS A 20 0.11 -14.90 6.26
N PRO A 21 -0.15 -15.00 4.93
CA PRO A 21 -0.93 -14.01 4.19
C PRO A 21 -2.32 -13.75 4.79
N LEU A 22 -3.08 -14.81 5.11
CA LEU A 22 -4.43 -14.67 5.67
C LEU A 22 -4.41 -13.85 6.97
N ARG A 23 -3.42 -14.08 7.83
CA ARG A 23 -3.23 -13.31 9.08
C ARG A 23 -3.03 -11.81 8.80
N TYR A 24 -2.13 -11.43 7.89
CA TYR A 24 -1.83 -10.03 7.63
C TYR A 24 -2.93 -9.31 6.83
N THR A 25 -3.64 -10.03 5.96
CA THR A 25 -4.87 -9.54 5.33
C THR A 25 -5.94 -9.27 6.39
N ALA A 26 -6.16 -10.19 7.33
CA ALA A 26 -7.11 -10.00 8.42
C ALA A 26 -6.76 -8.80 9.33
N LEU A 27 -5.47 -8.61 9.63
CA LEU A 27 -5.00 -7.43 10.39
C LEU A 27 -5.26 -6.09 9.67
N SER A 28 -5.29 -6.10 8.34
CA SER A 28 -5.56 -4.91 7.54
C SER A 28 -7.07 -4.67 7.33
N GLY A 29 -7.91 -5.68 7.55
CA GLY A 29 -9.36 -5.58 7.48
C GLY A 29 -9.88 -5.00 6.16
N GLU A 30 -10.81 -4.05 6.25
CA GLU A 30 -11.41 -3.36 5.09
C GLU A 30 -10.35 -2.68 4.21
N ILE A 31 -9.25 -2.18 4.78
CA ILE A 31 -8.19 -1.52 4.01
C ILE A 31 -7.60 -2.48 2.97
N ALA A 32 -7.43 -3.77 3.31
CA ALA A 32 -6.96 -4.75 2.33
C ALA A 32 -7.95 -4.95 1.18
N ALA A 33 -9.26 -4.93 1.45
CA ALA A 33 -10.29 -5.01 0.41
C ALA A 33 -10.28 -3.76 -0.50
N LEU A 34 -10.10 -2.57 0.09
CA LEU A 34 -9.98 -1.32 -0.66
C LEU A 34 -8.71 -1.28 -1.53
N VAL A 35 -7.60 -1.85 -1.05
CA VAL A 35 -6.37 -1.99 -1.85
C VAL A 35 -6.58 -3.01 -2.98
N ALA A 36 -7.19 -4.16 -2.70
CA ALA A 36 -7.45 -5.19 -3.71
C ALA A 36 -8.37 -4.71 -4.83
N THR A 37 -9.35 -3.85 -4.52
CA THR A 37 -10.26 -3.23 -5.49
C THR A 37 -9.70 -1.97 -6.16
N GLY A 38 -8.48 -1.54 -5.80
CA GLY A 38 -7.85 -0.35 -6.35
C GLY A 38 -8.44 0.98 -5.85
N ARG A 39 -9.39 0.96 -4.89
CA ARG A 39 -9.92 2.17 -4.24
C ARG A 39 -8.89 2.84 -3.33
N LEU A 40 -7.91 2.07 -2.86
CA LEU A 40 -6.69 2.55 -2.25
C LEU A 40 -5.48 1.96 -3.00
N VAL A 41 -4.37 2.70 -3.02
CA VAL A 41 -3.13 2.30 -3.70
C VAL A 41 -1.93 2.50 -2.80
N ARG A 42 -0.93 1.64 -2.97
CA ARG A 42 0.40 1.85 -2.36
C ARG A 42 1.24 2.70 -3.31
N THR A 43 2.22 3.40 -2.77
CA THR A 43 3.15 4.21 -3.58
C THR A 43 3.92 3.36 -4.61
N GLY A 44 4.24 2.11 -4.28
CA GLY A 44 4.83 1.18 -5.24
C GLY A 44 3.90 0.85 -6.43
N ASP A 45 2.59 0.72 -6.20
CA ASP A 45 1.62 0.44 -7.26
C ASP A 45 1.51 1.63 -8.23
N VAL A 46 1.64 2.86 -7.71
CA VAL A 46 1.66 4.08 -8.52
C VAL A 46 2.91 4.13 -9.39
N LEU A 47 4.09 3.82 -8.84
CA LEU A 47 5.33 3.76 -9.62
C LEU A 47 5.28 2.68 -10.70
N ASP A 48 4.75 1.50 -10.38
CA ASP A 48 4.58 0.42 -11.35
C ASP A 48 3.70 0.87 -12.53
N ARG A 49 2.59 1.58 -12.26
CA ARG A 49 1.68 2.11 -13.31
C ARG A 49 2.31 3.21 -14.16
N LEU A 50 3.21 4.00 -13.59
CA LEU A 50 3.92 5.08 -14.28
C LEU A 50 5.18 4.59 -15.02
N GLY A 51 5.38 3.28 -15.14
CA GLY A 51 6.56 2.71 -15.82
C GLY A 51 7.87 2.80 -15.02
N ALA A 52 7.80 3.17 -13.73
CA ALA A 52 8.94 3.28 -12.82
C ALA A 52 9.01 2.12 -11.82
N GLY A 53 8.45 0.96 -12.19
CA GLY A 53 8.41 -0.25 -11.38
C GLY A 53 9.76 -0.96 -11.25
N ASP A 54 10.75 -0.59 -12.05
CA ASP A 54 12.12 -1.10 -12.02
C ASP A 54 13.04 -0.33 -11.07
N LEU A 55 12.57 0.79 -10.50
CA LEU A 55 13.32 1.54 -9.50
C LEU A 55 13.76 0.66 -8.33
N LYS A 56 15.00 0.84 -7.88
CA LYS A 56 15.53 0.15 -6.69
C LYS A 56 14.63 0.41 -5.48
N ASP A 57 14.44 -0.60 -4.62
CA ASP A 57 13.56 -0.53 -3.45
C ASP A 57 13.85 0.67 -2.52
N GLY A 58 15.12 1.04 -2.38
CA GLY A 58 15.52 2.25 -1.65
C GLY A 58 14.89 3.51 -2.25
N TYR A 59 14.95 3.67 -3.58
CA TYR A 59 14.35 4.80 -4.28
C TYR A 59 12.83 4.81 -4.21
N LYS A 60 12.18 3.65 -4.34
CA LYS A 60 10.74 3.51 -4.11
C LYS A 60 10.34 3.92 -2.69
N SER A 61 11.15 3.55 -1.70
CA SER A 61 10.95 3.94 -0.30
C SER A 61 11.12 5.44 -0.09
N HIS A 62 12.10 6.06 -0.75
CA HIS A 62 12.28 7.51 -0.72
C HIS A 62 11.09 8.26 -1.33
N TYR A 63 10.59 7.83 -2.49
CA TYR A 63 9.34 8.36 -3.05
C TYR A 63 8.20 8.30 -2.02
N GLY A 64 8.02 7.15 -1.35
CA GLY A 64 7.03 7.02 -0.28
C GLY A 64 7.19 8.04 0.86
N ARG A 65 8.42 8.37 1.26
CA ARG A 65 8.67 9.41 2.28
C ARG A 65 8.25 10.80 1.81
N HIS A 66 8.49 11.13 0.54
CA HIS A 66 8.04 12.40 -0.04
C HIS A 66 6.52 12.51 -0.07
N VAL A 67 5.82 11.44 -0.45
CA VAL A 67 4.34 11.39 -0.42
C VAL A 67 3.82 11.58 1.01
N VAL A 68 4.36 10.87 2.00
CA VAL A 68 3.96 11.02 3.41
C VAL A 68 4.14 12.45 3.89
N LYS A 69 5.27 13.08 3.57
CA LYS A 69 5.53 14.47 3.91
C LYS A 69 4.48 15.41 3.29
N ALA A 70 4.18 15.22 2.00
CA ALA A 70 3.16 16.01 1.31
C ALA A 70 1.76 15.81 1.90
N PHE A 71 1.39 14.57 2.21
CA PHE A 71 0.09 14.25 2.82
C PHE A 71 -0.07 14.93 4.19
N ARG A 72 0.94 14.83 5.05
CA ARG A 72 0.94 15.48 6.37
C ARG A 72 0.83 17.00 6.25
N ALA A 73 1.53 17.60 5.29
CA ALA A 73 1.46 19.04 5.05
C ALA A 73 0.06 19.47 4.57
N ALA A 74 -0.62 18.65 3.77
CA ALA A 74 -1.95 18.98 3.24
C ALA A 74 -3.10 18.71 4.22
N THR A 75 -2.99 17.68 5.06
CA THR A 75 -4.11 17.20 5.89
C THR A 75 -3.90 17.40 7.39
N GLY A 76 -2.66 17.63 7.84
CA GLY A 76 -2.29 17.60 9.26
C GLY A 76 -2.32 16.20 9.90
N GLY A 77 -2.67 15.15 9.14
CA GLY A 77 -2.87 13.79 9.64
C GLY A 77 -1.89 12.75 9.10
N GLU A 78 -2.06 11.52 9.56
CA GLU A 78 -1.31 10.35 9.07
C GLU A 78 -2.10 9.62 7.96
N PRO A 79 -1.43 9.13 6.91
CA PRO A 79 -2.06 8.24 5.95
C PRO A 79 -2.55 6.94 6.59
N LEU A 80 -3.56 6.33 5.98
CA LEU A 80 -3.96 4.97 6.29
C LEU A 80 -2.83 3.98 5.97
N LYS A 81 -2.83 2.84 6.65
CA LYS A 81 -1.79 1.81 6.49
C LYS A 81 -2.40 0.44 6.24
N ALA A 82 -1.70 -0.36 5.46
CA ALA A 82 -2.01 -1.76 5.23
C ALA A 82 -0.76 -2.62 5.39
N TRP A 83 -0.92 -3.88 5.81
CA TRP A 83 0.16 -4.84 5.73
C TRP A 83 0.32 -5.32 4.30
N ALA A 84 1.53 -5.24 3.78
CA ALA A 84 1.88 -5.76 2.47
C ALA A 84 3.14 -6.63 2.57
N GLN A 85 3.20 -7.67 1.75
CA GLN A 85 4.41 -8.46 1.61
C GLN A 85 5.41 -7.69 0.72
N HIS A 86 6.59 -7.42 1.24
CA HIS A 86 7.68 -6.80 0.52
C HIS A 86 8.18 -7.76 -0.58
N ARG A 87 8.15 -7.33 -1.84
CA ARG A 87 8.41 -8.20 -3.00
C ARG A 87 9.80 -8.86 -2.95
N THR A 88 10.81 -8.08 -2.55
CA THR A 88 12.23 -8.54 -2.57
C THR A 88 12.63 -9.34 -1.33
N THR A 89 12.05 -9.06 -0.16
CA THR A 89 12.50 -9.67 1.11
C THR A 89 11.52 -10.69 1.65
N GLY A 90 10.30 -10.79 1.07
CA GLY A 90 9.22 -11.64 1.56
C GLY A 90 8.66 -11.24 2.93
N ARG A 91 9.20 -10.20 3.57
CA ARG A 91 8.78 -9.72 4.89
C ARG A 91 7.49 -8.94 4.77
N TYR A 92 6.62 -9.07 5.77
CA TYR A 92 5.43 -8.23 5.86
C TYR A 92 5.82 -6.90 6.48
N VAL A 93 5.41 -5.82 5.83
CA VAL A 93 5.70 -4.44 6.23
C VAL A 93 4.43 -3.62 6.21
N HIS A 94 4.36 -2.62 7.08
CA HIS A 94 3.24 -1.70 7.14
C HIS A 94 3.49 -0.55 6.15
N VAL A 95 2.66 -0.45 5.12
CA VAL A 95 2.81 0.53 4.05
C VAL A 95 1.67 1.52 4.08
N ASN A 96 1.98 2.78 3.76
CA ASN A 96 0.95 3.81 3.62
C ASN A 96 0.17 3.58 2.33
N VAL A 97 -1.14 3.83 2.41
CA VAL A 97 -2.07 3.72 1.29
C VAL A 97 -2.84 5.01 1.12
N TYR A 98 -3.18 5.32 -0.13
CA TYR A 98 -3.75 6.59 -0.55
C TYR A 98 -4.90 6.36 -1.52
N ARG A 99 -5.77 7.35 -1.67
CA ARG A 99 -6.69 7.36 -2.82
C ARG A 99 -5.85 7.48 -4.12
N PRO A 100 -6.23 6.82 -5.22
CA PRO A 100 -5.46 6.88 -6.47
C PRO A 100 -5.17 8.30 -6.97
N ALA A 101 -6.11 9.24 -6.77
CA ALA A 101 -6.01 10.64 -7.16
C ALA A 101 -5.62 11.57 -5.98
N ASP A 102 -5.02 11.04 -4.92
CA ASP A 102 -4.58 11.85 -3.79
C ASP A 102 -3.48 12.85 -4.23
N PRO A 103 -3.66 14.17 -4.02
CA PRO A 103 -2.67 15.17 -4.43
C PRO A 103 -1.27 14.94 -3.85
N ALA A 104 -1.16 14.27 -2.69
CA ALA A 104 0.12 13.94 -2.09
C ALA A 104 0.97 12.99 -2.95
N LEU A 105 0.33 12.11 -3.74
CA LEU A 105 1.05 11.21 -4.67
C LEU A 105 1.79 12.01 -5.73
N PHE A 106 1.12 12.99 -6.32
CA PHE A 106 1.67 13.88 -7.35
C PHE A 106 2.73 14.82 -6.77
N ALA A 107 2.45 15.46 -5.62
CA ALA A 107 3.42 16.29 -4.92
C ALA A 107 4.69 15.50 -4.53
N GLY A 108 4.51 14.23 -4.15
CA GLY A 108 5.63 13.32 -3.89
C GLY A 108 6.48 13.06 -5.14
N LEU A 109 5.85 12.84 -6.30
CA LEU A 109 6.56 12.62 -7.56
C LEU A 109 7.36 13.86 -7.95
N ALA A 110 6.72 15.04 -7.89
CA ALA A 110 7.32 16.32 -8.27
C ALA A 110 8.50 16.73 -7.38
N SER A 111 8.43 16.43 -6.08
CA SER A 111 9.46 16.82 -5.11
C SER A 111 10.66 15.89 -5.05
N TYR A 112 10.55 14.66 -5.56
CA TYR A 112 11.66 13.70 -5.55
C TYR A 112 12.34 13.62 -6.91
N GLY A 113 13.62 14.00 -6.97
CA GLY A 113 14.37 14.12 -8.24
C GLY A 113 14.38 12.87 -9.11
N ARG A 114 14.34 11.66 -8.52
CA ARG A 114 14.30 10.39 -9.27
C ARG A 114 12.95 10.07 -9.89
N THR A 115 11.87 10.74 -9.47
CA THR A 115 10.51 10.52 -9.98
C THR A 115 9.90 11.76 -10.63
N ARG A 116 10.59 12.92 -10.54
CA ARG A 116 10.09 14.19 -11.07
C ARG A 116 9.76 14.16 -12.56
N HIS A 117 10.51 13.40 -13.35
CA HIS A 117 10.26 13.23 -14.78
C HIS A 117 8.93 12.52 -15.08
N LEU A 118 8.43 11.69 -14.16
CA LEU A 118 7.15 10.98 -14.32
C LEU A 118 5.95 11.92 -14.28
N VAL A 119 6.09 13.08 -13.64
CA VAL A 119 5.07 14.13 -13.61
C VAL A 119 4.84 14.70 -15.00
N GLN A 120 5.92 14.90 -15.77
CA GLN A 120 5.84 15.50 -17.10
C GLN A 120 5.21 14.56 -18.13
N ALA A 121 5.44 13.25 -17.99
CA ALA A 121 4.84 12.23 -18.84
C ALA A 121 3.30 12.23 -18.76
N GLN A 122 2.71 12.45 -17.58
CA GLN A 122 1.25 12.49 -17.43
C GLN A 122 0.59 13.68 -18.12
N PHE A 123 1.26 14.84 -18.20
CA PHE A 123 0.72 16.00 -18.90
C PHE A 123 0.85 15.89 -20.42
N ALA A 124 1.86 15.16 -20.92
CA ALA A 124 2.03 14.93 -22.34
C ALA A 124 0.98 13.98 -22.93
N GLU A 125 0.44 13.05 -22.13
CA GLU A 125 -0.59 12.09 -22.57
C GLU A 125 -2.02 12.68 -22.53
N ALA A 126 -2.22 13.80 -21.83
CA ALA A 126 -3.52 14.46 -21.66
C ALA A 126 -3.74 15.69 -22.57
N ALA A 127 -2.76 16.02 -23.43
CA ALA A 127 -2.78 17.17 -24.36
C ALA A 127 -2.93 16.70 -25.82
#